data_AF-A0A0Q1AH66-F1
#
_entry.id   AF-A0A0Q1AH66-F1
#
_cell.length_a   1.000
_cell.length_b   1.000
_cell.length_c   1.000
_cell.angle_alpha   90.00
_cell.angle_beta   90.00
_cell.angle_gamma   90.00
#
_symmetry.space_group_name_H-M   'P 1'
#
loop_
_entity.id
_entity.type
_entity.pdbx_description
1 polymer ?
#
loop_
_entity_poly.entity_id
_entity_poly.type
_entity_poly.pdbx_seq_one_letter_code
_entity_poly.pdbx_strand_id
1 'polypeptide(L)' 'MKYLKLIIALVLLVLIFIIFAQNTEACQFRILLWTVVMSRIVLMVLSLLVGLILGFILGNLKLTQKK' A
#
# COMPACT_ATOMS: atom_id res chain seq x y z
N MET A 1 -1.99 -1.09 31.43
CA MET A 1 -1.95 -1.86 30.17
C MET A 1 -3.17 -1.69 29.26
N LYS A 2 -4.42 -1.74 29.77
CA LYS A 2 -5.65 -1.68 28.94
C LYS A 2 -5.77 -0.36 28.14
N TYR A 3 -5.56 0.77 28.80
CA TYR A 3 -5.61 2.11 28.17
C TYR A 3 -4.41 2.40 27.27
N LEU A 4 -3.23 1.85 27.57
CA LEU A 4 -2.03 2.03 26.75
C LEU A 4 -2.23 1.44 25.34
N LYS A 5 -2.82 0.24 25.25
CA LYS A 5 -3.15 -0.39 23.96
C LYS A 5 -4.15 0.46 23.15
N LEU A 6 -5.14 1.05 23.83
CA LEU A 6 -6.13 1.90 23.19
C LEU A 6 -5.50 3.21 22.67
N ILE A 7 -4.63 3.84 23.46
CA ILE A 7 -3.89 5.04 23.05
C ILE A 7 -3.00 4.74 21.84
N ILE A 8 -2.24 3.63 21.88
CA ILE A 8 -1.39 3.22 20.74
C ILE A 8 -2.24 2.99 19.49
N ALA A 9 -3.38 2.30 19.61
CA ALA A 9 -4.28 2.07 18.49
C ALA A 9 -4.85 3.38 17.92
N LEU A 10 -5.25 4.32 18.78
CA LEU A 10 -5.75 5.63 18.37
C LEU A 10 -4.66 6.43 17.64
N VAL A 11 -3.44 6.46 18.19
CA VAL A 11 -2.29 7.14 17.58
C VAL A 11 -1.99 6.56 16.20
N LEU A 12 -1.95 5.23 16.08
CA LEU A 12 -1.75 4.56 14.80
C LEU A 12 -2.85 4.91 13.80
N LEU A 13 -4.12 4.93 14.22
CA LEU A 13 -5.24 5.27 13.36
C LEU A 13 -5.13 6.72 12.84
N VAL A 14 -4.78 7.67 13.72
CA VAL A 14 -4.55 9.06 13.34
C VAL A 14 -3.39 9.19 12.37
N LEU A 15 -2.27 8.50 12.62
CA LEU A 15 -1.12 8.50 11.71
C LEU A 15 -1.48 7.95 10.32
N ILE A 16 -2.23 6.85 10.27
CA ILE A 16 -2.72 6.28 9.01
C ILE A 16 -3.57 7.32 8.26
N PHE A 17 -4.50 7.99 8.95
CA PHE A 17 -5.34 9.03 8.35
C PHE A 17 -4.50 10.20 7.81
N ILE A 18 -3.52 10.68 8.60
CA ILE A 18 -2.62 11.76 8.19
C ILE A 18 -1.83 11.36 6.93
N ILE A 19 -1.31 10.14 6.87
CA ILE A 19 -0.60 9.62 5.69
C ILE A 19 -1.53 9.66 4.48
N PHE A 20 -2.76 9.18 4.58
CA PHE A 20 -3.70 9.23 3.47
C PHE A 20 -4.03 10.67 3.04
N ALA A 21 -4.33 11.56 4.00
CA ALA A 21 -4.66 12.96 3.73
C ALA A 21 -3.51 13.71 3.03
N GLN A 22 -2.26 13.51 3.49
CA GLN A 22 -1.07 14.13 2.89
C GLN A 22 -0.75 13.60 1.49
N ASN A 23 -1.19 12.38 1.15
CA ASN A 23 -0.91 11.75 -0.15
C ASN A 23 -2.06 11.92 -1.16
N THR A 24 -2.98 12.84 -0.92
CA THR A 24 -4.07 13.16 -1.87
C THR A 24 -3.61 13.96 -3.09
N GLU A 25 -2.43 14.60 -3.02
CA GLU A 25 -1.84 15.37 -4.11
C GLU A 25 -1.71 14.57 -5.42
N ALA A 26 -1.90 15.26 -6.54
CA ALA A 26 -1.66 14.69 -7.86
C ALA A 26 -0.17 14.45 -8.10
N CYS A 27 0.17 13.30 -8.66
CA CYS A 27 1.50 12.89 -9.05
C CYS A 27 1.51 12.52 -10.53
N GLN A 28 2.62 12.81 -11.23
CA GLN A 28 2.84 12.37 -12.61
C GLN A 28 3.58 11.04 -12.60
N PHE A 29 2.91 10.00 -13.07
CA PHE A 29 3.53 8.69 -13.27
C PHE A 29 3.91 8.52 -14.74
N ARG A 30 5.20 8.27 -15.00
CA ARG A 30 5.74 8.11 -16.37
C ARG A 30 6.10 6.65 -16.62
N ILE A 31 5.54 6.06 -17.66
CA ILE A 31 5.81 4.68 -18.10
C ILE A 31 6.27 4.75 -19.57
N LEU A 32 7.55 4.55 -19.81
CA LEU A 32 8.16 4.64 -21.15
C LEU A 32 7.81 5.96 -21.85
N LEU A 33 6.80 5.95 -22.74
CA LEU A 33 6.32 7.12 -23.50
C LEU A 33 5.05 7.75 -22.92
N TRP A 34 4.41 7.12 -21.92
CA TRP A 34 3.11 7.51 -21.39
C TRP A 34 3.28 8.29 -20.08
N THR A 35 2.49 9.35 -19.93
CA THR A 35 2.41 10.11 -18.68
C THR A 35 0.97 10.07 -18.19
N VAL A 36 0.76 9.54 -16.99
CA VAL A 36 -0.55 9.44 -16.34
C VAL A 36 -0.51 10.31 -15.10
N VAL A 37 -1.47 11.23 -14.99
CA VAL A 37 -1.64 12.06 -13.78
C VAL A 37 -2.70 11.41 -12.91
N MET A 38 -2.33 11.08 -11.67
CA MET A 38 -3.24 10.48 -10.70
C MET A 38 -2.90 10.94 -9.29
N SER A 39 -3.83 10.80 -8.34
CA SER A 39 -3.50 11.04 -6.94
C SER A 39 -2.42 10.05 -6.45
N ARG A 40 -1.45 10.51 -5.65
CA ARG A 40 -0.37 9.68 -5.10
C ARG A 40 -0.92 8.51 -4.28
N ILE A 41 -2.09 8.70 -3.66
CA ILE A 41 -2.82 7.66 -2.93
C ILE A 41 -3.19 6.47 -3.83
N VAL A 42 -3.62 6.73 -5.06
CA VAL A 42 -4.01 5.69 -6.03
C VAL A 42 -2.78 4.88 -6.41
N LEU A 43 -1.67 5.55 -6.69
CA LEU A 43 -0.40 4.90 -7.01
C LEU A 43 0.08 3.99 -5.86
N MET A 44 -0.02 4.44 -4.60
CA MET A 44 0.35 3.65 -3.42
C MET A 44 -0.53 2.42 -3.23
N VAL A 45 -1.85 2.55 -3.41
CA VAL A 45 -2.78 1.41 -3.30
C VAL A 45 -2.52 0.40 -4.42
N LEU A 46 -2.34 0.88 -5.66
CA LEU A 46 -2.03 0.01 -6.80
C LEU A 46 -0.71 -0.73 -6.62
N SER A 47 0.34 -0.07 -6.13
CA SER A 47 1.63 -0.74 -5.89
C SER A 47 1.55 -1.81 -4.81
N LEU A 48 0.78 -1.57 -3.74
CA LEU A 48 0.51 -2.56 -2.70
C LEU A 48 -0.25 -3.76 -3.24
N LEU A 49 -1.30 -3.53 -4.04
CA LEU A 49 -2.07 -4.62 -4.67
C LEU A 49 -1.20 -5.44 -5.63
N VAL A 50 -0.40 -4.80 -6.47
CA VAL A 50 0.55 -5.49 -7.36
C VAL A 50 1.52 -6.34 -6.54
N GLY A 51 2.09 -5.80 -5.46
CA GLY A 51 2.98 -6.54 -4.57
C GLY A 51 2.31 -7.77 -3.93
N LEU A 52 1.08 -7.63 -3.44
CA LEU A 52 0.31 -8.74 -2.86
C LEU A 52 -0.01 -9.82 -3.89
N ILE A 53 -0.47 -9.43 -5.08
CA ILE A 53 -0.79 -10.37 -6.17
C ILE A 53 0.46 -11.12 -6.61
N LEU A 54 1.56 -10.42 -6.87
CA LEU A 54 2.83 -11.03 -7.25
C LEU A 54 3.36 -11.95 -6.15
N GLY A 55 3.32 -11.50 -4.89
CA GLY A 55 3.74 -12.31 -3.73
C GLY A 55 2.92 -13.59 -3.60
N PHE A 56 1.59 -13.50 -3.74
CA PHE A 56 0.70 -14.66 -3.72
C PHE A 56 1.00 -15.64 -4.86
N ILE A 57 1.15 -15.15 -6.10
CA ILE A 57 1.47 -15.99 -7.26
C ILE A 57 2.82 -16.69 -7.05
N LEU A 58 3.88 -15.94 -6.71
CA LEU A 58 5.22 -16.48 -6.51
C LEU A 58 5.29 -17.47 -5.34
N GLY A 59 4.53 -17.23 -4.27
CA GLY A 59 4.41 -18.14 -3.13
C GLY A 59 3.78 -19.48 -3.54
N ASN A 60 2.67 -19.44 -4.29
CA ASN A 60 1.99 -20.65 -4.76
C ASN A 60 2.82 -21.44 -5.79
N LEU A 61 3.59 -20.76 -6.66
CA LEU A 61 4.50 -21.42 -7.58
C LEU A 61 5.59 -22.21 -6.84
N LYS A 62 6.12 -21.71 -5.73
CA LYS A 62 7.14 -22.40 -4.92
C LYS A 62 6.56 -23.53 -4.05
N LEU A 63 5.33 -23.40 -3.55
CA LEU A 63 4.65 -24.46 -2.80
C LEU A 63 4.29 -25.68 -3.67
N THR A 64 4.25 -25.51 -5.00
CA THR A 64 4.03 -26.61 -5.97
C THR A 64 5.27 -27.49 -6.17
N GLN A 65 6.47 -27.01 -5.82
CA GLN A 65 7.75 -27.73 -6.03
C GLN A 65 8.23 -28.50 -4.78
N LYS A 66 7.50 -28.41 -3.66
CA LYS A 66 7.80 -29.19 -2.44
C LYS A 66 6.78 -30.33 -2.31
N LYS A 67 6.80 -31.25 -3.27
CA LYS A 67 6.21 -32.59 -3.16
C LYS A 67 7.22 -33.60 -3.66
#